data_AF-A0A973MR23-F1
#
_entry.id   AF-A0A973MR23-F1
#
_cell.length_a   1.000
_cell.length_b   1.000
_cell.length_c   1.000
_cell.angle_alpha   90.00
_cell.angle_beta   90.00
_cell.angle_gamma   90.00
#
_symmetry.space_group_name_H-M   'P 1'
#
loop_
_entity.id
_entity.type
_entity.pdbx_description
1 polymer ?
#
loop_
_entity_poly.entity_id
_entity_poly.type
_entity_poly.pdbx_seq_one_letter_code
_entity_poly.pdbx_strand_id
1 'polypeptide(L)'
;MPGGPEKDNGNDIPQGPDRSPRIPLPRASVEDGGRPLPALEDLGETARRPAPLVLEHRVLKSLLGAWALAACSPEETAAVEEHLGDCGPCADEALRLREAVGLLHQPESLDLDPGLRTRVLDGCLDRRPPRIPVPGWAAPYDAEAARLDALLQDIGDAEWHRPVRLRWFEAEGPMTRRTTVAGVIAHLLSVDGLVAVALGMDDPLGDVAGAGSTPRARTEAYWRTSHFPPNRSVRAPWREQTHDLVRTASFISDSGPARPAVSYGDFELPLRDAMLDRAFECWVHAEDIAEAVDYPYEPPAPRHMNRMIDLAARVLPDVLATRRRAGLASPPHHRHLVPAGEPGRSLRLEIEGTGGGEWLIPLDSPAAVGSAAHEVAHVALDGAEFCRLAAGHVPPAEAAAGQVGDREAIRDVLFAAAALSRM
;
A
#
# COMPACT_ATOMS: atom_id res chain seq x y z
N MET A 1 40.22 58.16 -5.37
CA MET A 1 40.58 56.79 -5.81
C MET A 1 39.37 55.92 -5.54
N PRO A 2 38.87 55.25 -6.58
CA PRO A 2 37.48 55.34 -7.07
C PRO A 2 36.58 54.32 -6.34
N GLY A 3 35.27 54.50 -6.20
CA GLY A 3 34.32 55.22 -7.03
C GLY A 3 33.28 54.19 -7.49
N GLY A 4 32.15 54.12 -6.79
CA GLY A 4 30.96 53.47 -7.35
C GLY A 4 30.50 54.25 -8.59
N PRO A 5 30.09 53.53 -9.63
CA PRO A 5 28.73 53.65 -10.15
C PRO A 5 28.23 52.22 -10.54
N GLU A 6 27.01 51.91 -10.97
CA GLU A 6 25.93 52.67 -11.57
C GLU A 6 24.70 51.75 -11.53
N LYS A 7 23.50 52.34 -11.41
CA LYS A 7 22.27 51.63 -11.73
C LYS A 7 22.26 51.41 -13.24
N ASP A 8 22.23 50.16 -13.70
CA ASP A 8 21.86 49.87 -15.09
C ASP A 8 20.44 49.32 -15.15
N ASN A 9 19.69 49.93 -16.06
CA ASN A 9 18.26 49.84 -16.24
C ASN A 9 17.88 48.51 -16.89
N GLY A 10 16.67 48.07 -16.55
CA GLY A 10 16.00 47.00 -17.28
C GLY A 10 15.96 47.30 -18.78
N ASN A 11 16.43 46.32 -19.55
CA ASN A 11 15.95 46.09 -20.89
C ASN A 11 15.25 44.73 -20.90
N ASP A 12 13.93 44.80 -21.00
CA ASP A 12 13.07 43.71 -21.42
C ASP A 12 13.62 43.04 -22.69
N ILE A 13 13.83 41.72 -22.63
CA ILE A 13 13.74 40.88 -23.82
C ILE A 13 12.44 40.10 -23.69
N PRO A 14 11.46 40.30 -24.58
CA PRO A 14 10.18 39.58 -24.53
C PRO A 14 10.43 38.08 -24.68
N GLN A 15 9.95 37.30 -23.72
CA GLN A 15 9.84 35.85 -23.87
C GLN A 15 8.81 35.55 -24.97
N GLY A 16 9.29 35.24 -26.17
CA GLY A 16 8.45 34.77 -27.27
C GLY A 16 7.78 33.44 -26.91
N PRO A 17 6.50 33.23 -27.26
CA PRO A 17 5.74 32.05 -26.89
C PRO A 17 5.99 30.93 -27.91
N ASP A 18 7.22 30.42 -28.02
CA ASP A 18 7.44 29.16 -28.73
C ASP A 18 8.82 28.55 -28.42
N ARG A 19 8.94 27.92 -27.24
CA ARG A 19 10.01 26.95 -27.01
C ARG A 19 9.37 25.60 -26.77
N SER A 20 9.29 24.80 -27.82
CA SER A 20 8.94 23.39 -27.72
C SER A 20 9.90 22.68 -26.74
N PRO A 21 9.40 21.78 -25.88
CA PRO A 21 10.24 21.11 -24.89
C PRO A 21 11.31 20.25 -25.57
N ARG A 22 12.53 20.25 -25.00
CA ARG A 22 13.70 19.50 -25.51
C ARG A 22 13.59 17.98 -25.35
N ILE A 23 12.50 17.49 -24.75
CA ILE A 23 12.19 16.07 -24.59
C ILE A 23 10.77 15.87 -25.12
N PRO A 24 10.55 15.00 -26.13
CA PRO A 24 9.21 14.69 -26.63
C PRO A 24 8.32 14.13 -25.53
N LEU A 25 7.10 14.65 -25.40
CA LEU A 25 6.11 14.07 -24.50
C LEU A 25 5.72 12.66 -24.97
N PRO A 26 5.51 11.68 -24.06
CA PRO A 26 5.00 10.37 -24.43
C PRO A 26 3.64 10.50 -25.13
N ARG A 27 3.48 9.81 -26.27
CA ARG A 27 2.30 9.87 -27.14
C ARG A 27 0.98 9.74 -26.34
N ALA A 28 -0.04 10.48 -26.76
CA ALA A 28 -1.42 10.15 -26.44
C ALA A 28 -1.83 8.96 -27.31
N SER A 29 -2.45 7.93 -26.72
CA SER A 29 -3.02 6.83 -27.49
C SER A 29 -4.15 7.36 -28.36
N VAL A 30 -4.35 6.78 -29.55
CA VAL A 30 -5.46 7.14 -30.47
C VAL A 30 -6.82 6.99 -29.79
N GLU A 31 -6.89 6.15 -28.75
CA GLU A 31 -8.07 5.88 -27.94
C GLU A 31 -8.41 7.00 -26.92
N ASP A 32 -7.45 7.88 -26.57
CA ASP A 32 -7.60 8.89 -25.50
C ASP A 32 -8.19 10.23 -26.00
N GLY A 33 -8.50 10.36 -27.29
CA GLY A 33 -8.98 11.61 -27.90
C GLY A 33 -10.48 11.91 -27.68
N GLY A 34 -11.22 11.07 -26.96
CA GLY A 34 -12.68 11.20 -26.78
C GLY A 34 -13.49 11.08 -28.08
N ARG A 35 -12.84 10.66 -29.18
CA ARG A 35 -13.47 10.41 -30.48
C ARG A 35 -13.86 8.93 -30.56
N PRO A 36 -14.97 8.59 -31.25
CA PRO A 36 -15.31 7.19 -31.53
C PRO A 36 -14.11 6.48 -32.18
N LEU A 37 -13.84 5.24 -31.75
CA LEU A 37 -12.86 4.39 -32.42
C LEU A 37 -13.26 4.29 -33.91
N PRO A 38 -12.34 4.51 -34.86
CA PRO A 38 -12.64 4.33 -36.28
C PRO A 38 -13.12 2.90 -36.51
N ALA A 39 -14.16 2.72 -37.32
CA ALA A 39 -14.56 1.38 -37.74
C ALA A 39 -13.40 0.73 -38.50
N LEU A 40 -13.26 -0.60 -38.43
CA LEU A 40 -12.21 -1.34 -39.15
C LEU A 40 -12.17 -1.04 -40.66
N GLU A 41 -13.29 -0.59 -41.22
CA GLU A 41 -13.47 -0.17 -42.61
C GLU A 41 -12.81 1.19 -42.93
N ASP A 42 -12.67 2.10 -41.95
CA ASP A 42 -12.05 3.43 -42.10
C ASP A 42 -10.51 3.39 -41.99
N LEU A 43 -9.95 2.33 -41.40
CA LEU A 43 -8.49 2.13 -41.26
C LEU A 43 -7.79 1.80 -42.58
N GLY A 44 -8.55 1.50 -43.64
CA GLY A 44 -8.02 1.15 -44.97
C GLY A 44 -7.41 2.33 -45.73
N GLU A 45 -7.81 3.58 -45.43
CA GLU A 45 -7.38 4.76 -46.21
C GLU A 45 -6.71 5.87 -45.38
N THR A 46 -6.91 5.95 -44.05
CA THR A 46 -6.33 7.04 -43.23
C THR A 46 -5.02 6.69 -42.50
N ALA A 47 -4.57 5.43 -42.52
CA ALA A 47 -3.20 5.10 -42.14
C ALA A 47 -2.24 5.33 -43.32
N ARG A 48 -2.19 6.57 -43.82
CA ARG A 48 -1.15 6.94 -44.77
C ARG A 48 0.16 6.90 -43.99
N ARG A 49 0.91 5.80 -44.15
CA ARG A 49 2.30 5.67 -43.71
C ARG A 49 2.98 7.00 -44.06
N PRO A 50 3.60 7.72 -43.10
CA PRO A 50 4.29 8.97 -43.43
C PRO A 50 5.19 8.70 -44.63
N ALA A 51 5.13 9.59 -45.62
CA ALA A 51 5.90 9.40 -46.86
C ALA A 51 7.36 9.13 -46.48
N PRO A 52 8.02 8.13 -47.09
CA PRO A 52 9.40 7.78 -46.74
C PRO A 52 10.25 9.04 -46.81
N LEU A 53 11.01 9.33 -45.75
CA LEU A 53 12.04 10.35 -45.81
C LEU A 53 13.14 9.85 -46.74
N VAL A 54 13.06 10.22 -48.00
CA VAL A 54 14.09 9.90 -49.00
C VAL A 54 15.24 10.87 -48.79
N LEU A 55 16.26 10.40 -48.08
CA LEU A 55 17.49 11.14 -47.82
C LEU A 55 18.61 10.60 -48.71
N GLU A 56 19.46 11.51 -49.18
CA GLU A 56 20.66 11.14 -49.92
C GLU A 56 21.60 10.29 -49.05
N HIS A 57 22.30 9.33 -49.67
CA HIS A 57 23.22 8.41 -48.97
C HIS A 57 24.21 9.13 -48.05
N ARG A 58 24.72 10.30 -48.47
CA ARG A 58 25.66 11.11 -47.68
C ARG A 58 25.03 11.62 -46.37
N VAL A 59 23.74 11.94 -46.39
CA VAL A 59 23.00 12.42 -45.22
C VAL A 59 22.75 11.24 -44.28
N LEU A 60 22.28 10.10 -44.80
CA LEU A 60 22.07 8.88 -44.03
C LEU A 60 23.36 8.40 -43.35
N LYS A 61 24.49 8.43 -44.08
CA LYS A 61 25.81 8.13 -43.52
C LYS A 61 26.21 9.08 -42.38
N SER A 62 25.84 10.36 -42.46
CA SER A 62 26.12 11.32 -41.38
C SER A 62 25.25 11.11 -40.14
N LEU A 63 24.08 10.48 -40.28
CA LEU A 63 23.16 10.15 -39.18
C LEU A 63 23.56 8.89 -38.41
N LEU A 64 24.49 8.06 -38.91
CA LEU A 64 24.87 6.79 -38.27
C LEU A 64 25.33 6.97 -36.80
N GLY A 65 26.05 8.05 -36.50
CA GLY A 65 26.47 8.35 -35.13
C GLY A 65 25.31 8.74 -34.21
N ALA A 66 24.37 9.56 -34.69
CA ALA A 66 23.17 9.93 -33.95
C ALA A 66 22.22 8.72 -33.77
N TRP A 67 22.10 7.89 -34.80
CA TRP A 67 21.34 6.65 -34.76
C TRP A 67 21.93 5.64 -33.76
N ALA A 68 23.25 5.50 -33.73
CA ALA A 68 23.93 4.63 -32.75
C ALA A 68 23.71 5.09 -31.29
N LEU A 69 23.47 6.39 -31.07
CA LEU A 69 23.15 6.98 -29.77
C LEU A 69 21.63 7.08 -29.48
N ALA A 70 20.78 6.52 -30.35
CA ALA A 70 19.31 6.64 -30.27
C ALA A 70 18.81 8.11 -30.20
N ALA A 71 19.51 9.02 -30.89
CA ALA A 71 19.24 10.46 -30.90
C ALA A 71 18.53 10.97 -32.17
N CYS A 72 18.22 10.08 -33.12
CA CYS A 72 17.47 10.41 -34.34
C CYS A 72 15.96 10.56 -34.08
N SER A 73 15.27 11.32 -34.93
CA SER A 73 13.80 11.29 -34.97
C SER A 73 13.28 9.90 -35.40
N PRO A 74 11.99 9.58 -35.17
CA PRO A 74 11.40 8.32 -35.65
C PRO A 74 11.50 8.15 -37.17
N GLU A 75 11.33 9.23 -37.92
CA GLU A 75 11.37 9.23 -39.38
C GLU A 75 12.81 9.05 -39.89
N GLU A 76 13.78 9.69 -39.24
CA GLU A 76 15.21 9.51 -39.54
C GLU A 76 15.68 8.09 -39.18
N THR A 77 15.20 7.54 -38.05
CA THR A 77 15.52 6.18 -37.61
C THR A 77 15.05 5.16 -38.65
N ALA A 78 13.81 5.28 -39.12
CA ALA A 78 13.26 4.41 -40.15
C ALA A 78 14.04 4.51 -41.48
N ALA A 79 14.41 5.73 -41.90
CA ALA A 79 15.19 5.95 -43.12
C ALA A 79 16.63 5.37 -43.02
N VAL A 80 17.26 5.48 -41.85
CA VAL A 80 18.58 4.86 -41.60
C VAL A 80 18.45 3.34 -41.60
N GLU A 81 17.49 2.75 -40.90
CA GLU A 81 17.30 1.29 -40.84
C GLU A 81 17.04 0.67 -42.22
N GLU A 82 16.21 1.31 -43.04
CA GLU A 82 16.00 0.91 -44.44
C GLU A 82 17.32 0.96 -45.23
N HIS A 83 18.09 2.04 -45.07
CA HIS A 83 19.39 2.19 -45.73
C HIS A 83 20.44 1.15 -45.30
N LEU A 84 20.46 0.77 -44.02
CA LEU A 84 21.38 -0.26 -43.51
C LEU A 84 21.10 -1.63 -44.12
N GLY A 85 19.84 -1.91 -44.49
CA GLY A 85 19.47 -3.13 -45.22
C GLY A 85 20.08 -3.20 -46.62
N ASP A 86 20.24 -2.05 -47.28
CA ASP A 86 20.67 -1.96 -48.67
C ASP A 86 22.16 -1.58 -48.85
N CYS A 87 22.84 -1.15 -47.77
CA CYS A 87 24.23 -0.66 -47.83
C CYS A 87 25.15 -1.31 -46.78
N GLY A 88 25.84 -2.39 -47.20
CA GLY A 88 26.80 -3.12 -46.37
C GLY A 88 27.87 -2.23 -45.67
N PRO A 89 28.52 -1.29 -46.37
CA PRO A 89 29.51 -0.41 -45.73
C PRO A 89 28.93 0.48 -44.61
N CYS A 90 27.67 0.91 -44.71
CA CYS A 90 27.02 1.66 -43.64
C CYS A 90 26.55 0.75 -42.51
N ALA A 91 26.13 -0.48 -42.80
CA ALA A 91 25.81 -1.49 -41.79
C ALA A 91 27.03 -1.85 -40.93
N ASP A 92 28.19 -2.07 -41.56
CA ASP A 92 29.45 -2.33 -40.85
C ASP A 92 29.85 -1.15 -39.96
N GLU A 93 29.71 0.07 -40.47
CA GLU A 93 30.00 1.28 -39.69
C GLU A 93 29.02 1.48 -38.54
N ALA A 94 27.72 1.24 -38.76
CA ALA A 94 26.69 1.32 -37.73
C ALA A 94 26.93 0.31 -36.60
N LEU A 95 27.39 -0.90 -36.93
CA LEU A 95 27.75 -1.93 -35.95
C LEU A 95 28.96 -1.50 -35.12
N ARG A 96 30.04 -1.01 -35.76
CA ARG A 96 31.21 -0.46 -35.05
C ARG A 96 30.86 0.72 -34.15
N LEU A 97 29.98 1.61 -34.60
CA LEU A 97 29.52 2.74 -33.79
C LEU A 97 28.70 2.28 -32.58
N ARG A 98 27.83 1.27 -32.73
CA ARG A 98 27.10 0.69 -31.57
C ARG A 98 28.03 0.01 -30.57
N GLU A 99 29.05 -0.72 -31.05
CA GLU A 99 30.08 -1.29 -30.17
C GLU A 99 30.83 -0.19 -29.41
N ALA A 100 31.20 0.90 -30.08
CA ALA A 100 31.86 2.05 -29.46
C ALA A 100 30.97 2.78 -28.45
N VAL A 101 29.67 2.92 -28.71
CA VAL A 101 28.69 3.46 -27.75
C VAL A 101 28.63 2.59 -26.50
N GLY A 102 28.69 1.27 -26.64
CA GLY A 102 28.76 0.33 -25.50
C GLY A 102 29.99 0.53 -24.60
N LEU A 103 31.09 1.07 -25.15
CA LEU A 103 32.30 1.40 -24.38
C LEU A 103 32.23 2.78 -23.70
N LEU A 104 31.37 3.68 -24.20
CA LEU A 104 31.15 5.02 -23.65
C LEU A 104 30.06 5.05 -22.58
N HIS A 105 29.15 4.08 -22.60
CA HIS A 105 28.07 3.99 -21.64
C HIS A 105 28.60 3.38 -20.33
N GLN A 106 28.48 4.12 -19.23
CA GLN A 106 28.63 3.50 -17.91
C GLN A 106 27.50 2.47 -17.76
N PRO A 107 27.74 1.29 -17.18
CA PRO A 107 26.65 0.38 -16.87
C PRO A 107 25.70 1.08 -15.91
N GLU A 108 24.56 1.53 -16.44
CA GLU A 108 23.45 2.01 -15.64
C GLU A 108 22.89 0.83 -14.84
N SER A 109 22.56 1.05 -13.57
CA SER A 109 21.90 0.01 -12.78
C SER A 109 20.57 -0.32 -13.46
N LEU A 110 20.29 -1.62 -13.62
CA LEU A 110 18.98 -2.12 -14.02
C LEU A 110 17.94 -2.00 -12.90
N ASP A 111 18.36 -1.56 -11.71
CA ASP A 111 17.48 -1.29 -10.59
C ASP A 111 16.63 -0.06 -10.91
N LEU A 112 15.40 -0.31 -11.35
CA LEU A 112 14.39 0.72 -11.51
C LEU A 112 14.11 1.36 -10.15
N ASP A 113 13.93 2.68 -10.13
CA ASP A 113 13.44 3.40 -8.96
C ASP A 113 12.17 2.69 -8.43
N PRO A 114 12.11 2.26 -7.16
CA PRO A 114 10.98 1.52 -6.62
C PRO A 114 9.62 2.26 -6.73
N GLY A 115 9.66 3.59 -6.81
CA GLY A 115 8.50 4.44 -7.04
C GLY A 115 8.12 4.62 -8.52
N LEU A 116 8.91 4.13 -9.48
CA LEU A 116 8.64 4.27 -10.91
C LEU A 116 7.29 3.66 -11.30
N ARG A 117 7.00 2.45 -10.82
CA ARG A 117 5.71 1.78 -11.07
C ARG A 117 4.55 2.66 -10.60
N THR A 118 4.65 3.21 -9.39
CA THR A 118 3.63 4.10 -8.84
C THR A 118 3.46 5.34 -9.70
N ARG A 119 4.55 6.03 -10.06
CA ARG A 119 4.50 7.23 -10.92
C ARG A 119 3.90 6.94 -12.30
N VAL A 120 4.22 5.80 -12.90
CA VAL A 120 3.66 5.37 -14.19
C VAL A 120 2.16 5.11 -14.06
N LEU A 121 1.74 4.37 -13.04
CA LEU A 121 0.32 4.09 -12.81
C LEU A 121 -0.47 5.36 -12.49
N ASP A 122 0.07 6.26 -11.66
CA ASP A 122 -0.54 7.55 -11.37
C ASP A 122 -0.70 8.36 -12.66
N GLY A 123 0.35 8.45 -13.49
CA GLY A 123 0.27 9.12 -14.80
C GLY A 123 -0.74 8.47 -15.77
N CYS A 124 -0.92 7.15 -15.72
CA CYS A 124 -1.96 6.46 -16.48
C CYS A 124 -3.37 6.78 -15.96
N LEU A 125 -3.56 6.84 -14.65
CA LEU A 125 -4.85 7.15 -14.02
C LEU A 125 -5.22 8.63 -14.17
N ASP A 126 -4.24 9.54 -14.20
CA ASP A 126 -4.47 10.96 -14.50
C ASP A 126 -4.98 11.14 -15.94
N ARG A 127 -4.47 10.35 -16.89
CA ARG A 127 -4.94 10.36 -18.28
C ARG A 127 -6.31 9.69 -18.43
N ARG A 128 -6.53 8.57 -17.73
CA ARG A 128 -7.76 7.79 -17.77
C ARG A 128 -8.28 7.54 -16.35
N PRO A 129 -9.04 8.49 -15.78
CA PRO A 129 -9.53 8.37 -14.42
C PRO A 129 -10.50 7.19 -14.29
N PRO A 130 -10.49 6.48 -13.14
CA PRO A 130 -11.45 5.42 -12.90
C PRO A 130 -12.86 6.00 -12.84
N ARG A 131 -13.82 5.29 -13.45
CA ARG A 131 -15.24 5.71 -13.44
C ARG A 131 -15.80 5.84 -12.02
N ILE A 132 -15.33 4.99 -11.12
CA ILE A 132 -15.65 5.01 -9.69
C ILE A 132 -14.31 4.98 -8.96
N PRO A 133 -13.81 6.10 -8.44
CA PRO A 133 -12.55 6.13 -7.71
C PRO A 133 -12.70 5.48 -6.33
N VAL A 134 -11.74 4.63 -5.97
CA VAL A 134 -11.61 4.11 -4.61
C VAL A 134 -11.13 5.26 -3.72
N PRO A 135 -11.82 5.56 -2.61
CA PRO A 135 -11.43 6.67 -1.78
C PRO A 135 -10.14 6.33 -1.02
N GLY A 136 -9.29 7.33 -0.79
CA GLY A 136 -7.94 7.11 -0.28
C GLY A 136 -7.87 6.35 1.05
N TRP A 137 -8.90 6.41 1.90
CA TRP A 137 -8.99 5.69 3.17
C TRP A 137 -9.35 4.20 3.01
N ALA A 138 -9.97 3.80 1.91
CA ALA A 138 -10.28 2.39 1.60
C ALA A 138 -9.20 1.73 0.71
N ALA A 139 -8.31 2.53 0.10
CA ALA A 139 -7.25 2.03 -0.79
C ALA A 139 -6.31 0.98 -0.17
N PRO A 140 -5.94 1.04 1.12
CA PRO A 140 -5.16 -0.04 1.74
C PRO A 140 -5.91 -1.37 1.74
N TYR A 141 -7.20 -1.39 2.10
CA TYR A 141 -8.00 -2.62 2.11
C TYR A 141 -8.17 -3.20 0.71
N ASP A 142 -8.49 -2.36 -0.29
CA ASP A 142 -8.58 -2.77 -1.69
C ASP A 142 -7.28 -3.42 -2.18
N ALA A 143 -6.14 -2.79 -1.87
CA ALA A 143 -4.83 -3.30 -2.26
C ALA A 143 -4.47 -4.63 -1.58
N GLU A 144 -4.62 -4.74 -0.25
CA GLU A 144 -4.25 -5.96 0.47
C GLU A 144 -5.20 -7.12 0.19
N ALA A 145 -6.51 -6.86 0.00
CA ALA A 145 -7.46 -7.87 -0.44
C ALA A 145 -7.14 -8.37 -1.86
N ALA A 146 -6.77 -7.48 -2.80
CA ALA A 146 -6.38 -7.86 -4.15
C ALA A 146 -5.08 -8.69 -4.17
N ARG A 147 -4.10 -8.35 -3.32
CA ARG A 147 -2.84 -9.10 -3.18
C ARG A 147 -3.08 -10.49 -2.60
N LEU A 148 -3.93 -10.61 -1.59
CA LEU A 148 -4.35 -11.91 -1.06
C LEU A 148 -5.11 -12.71 -2.13
N ASP A 149 -6.03 -12.10 -2.88
CA ASP A 149 -6.74 -12.81 -3.96
C ASP A 149 -5.78 -13.32 -5.04
N ALA A 150 -4.71 -12.57 -5.37
CA ALA A 150 -3.68 -13.02 -6.29
C ALA A 150 -2.95 -14.28 -5.79
N LEU A 151 -2.54 -14.30 -4.50
CA LEU A 151 -1.99 -15.50 -3.88
C LEU A 151 -2.97 -16.67 -4.00
N LEU A 152 -4.25 -16.45 -3.65
CA LEU A 152 -5.28 -17.49 -3.66
C LEU A 152 -5.61 -18.01 -5.08
N GLN A 153 -5.32 -17.23 -6.11
CA GLN A 153 -5.44 -17.65 -7.51
C GLN A 153 -4.31 -18.60 -7.94
N ASP A 154 -3.10 -18.38 -7.41
CA ASP A 154 -1.90 -19.12 -7.78
C ASP A 154 -1.83 -20.51 -7.12
N ILE A 155 -2.41 -20.66 -5.92
CA ILE A 155 -2.39 -21.94 -5.18
C ILE A 155 -3.38 -22.98 -5.72
N GLY A 156 -2.99 -24.25 -5.66
CA GLY A 156 -3.78 -25.40 -6.09
C GLY A 156 -4.81 -25.88 -5.06
N ASP A 157 -5.75 -26.72 -5.48
CA ASP A 157 -6.88 -27.16 -4.63
C ASP A 157 -6.44 -27.86 -3.33
N ALA A 158 -5.33 -28.61 -3.35
CA ALA A 158 -4.82 -29.29 -2.15
C ALA A 158 -4.29 -28.30 -1.09
N GLU A 159 -3.81 -27.13 -1.51
CA GLU A 159 -3.21 -26.12 -0.63
C GLU A 159 -4.27 -25.42 0.23
N TRP A 160 -5.53 -25.39 -0.21
CA TRP A 160 -6.66 -24.89 0.59
C TRP A 160 -6.87 -25.64 1.91
N HIS A 161 -6.35 -26.87 2.00
CA HIS A 161 -6.39 -27.70 3.20
C HIS A 161 -5.07 -27.71 3.99
N ARG A 162 -4.07 -26.94 3.57
CA ARG A 162 -2.81 -26.81 4.32
C ARG A 162 -3.09 -26.22 5.71
N PRO A 163 -2.51 -26.81 6.78
CA PRO A 163 -2.71 -26.30 8.13
C PRO A 163 -2.13 -24.91 8.30
N VAL A 164 -2.92 -24.00 8.85
CA VAL A 164 -2.49 -22.66 9.29
C VAL A 164 -2.67 -22.57 10.80
N ARG A 165 -1.81 -21.80 11.46
CA ARG A 165 -1.93 -21.52 12.90
C ARG A 165 -2.14 -20.03 13.11
N LEU A 166 -3.38 -19.63 13.37
CA LEU A 166 -3.69 -18.28 13.80
C LEU A 166 -3.03 -18.02 15.15
N ARG A 167 -2.50 -16.80 15.33
CA ARG A 167 -1.81 -16.33 16.53
C ARG A 167 -2.41 -14.99 16.94
N TRP A 168 -2.58 -14.78 18.24
CA TRP A 168 -2.98 -13.51 18.83
C TRP A 168 -2.52 -13.48 20.30
N PHE A 169 -2.74 -12.37 21.01
CA PHE A 169 -2.32 -12.19 22.38
C PHE A 169 -3.52 -11.91 23.28
N GLU A 170 -3.71 -12.69 24.36
CA GLU A 170 -4.77 -12.47 25.35
C GLU A 170 -4.18 -12.34 26.75
N ALA A 171 -4.66 -11.32 27.49
CA ALA A 171 -4.29 -10.98 28.86
C ALA A 171 -2.77 -10.80 29.09
N GLU A 172 -2.06 -11.92 29.20
CA GLU A 172 -0.64 -12.01 29.53
C GLU A 172 0.16 -12.95 28.61
N GLY A 173 -0.46 -13.63 27.65
CA GLY A 173 0.23 -14.66 26.86
C GLY A 173 -0.24 -14.83 25.42
N PRO A 174 0.63 -15.43 24.58
CA PRO A 174 0.30 -15.77 23.21
C PRO A 174 -0.73 -16.91 23.16
N MET A 175 -1.70 -16.76 22.30
CA MET A 175 -2.77 -17.71 22.01
C MET A 175 -2.62 -18.24 20.58
N THR A 176 -3.09 -19.47 20.34
CA THR A 176 -3.07 -20.05 19.00
C THR A 176 -4.31 -20.87 18.69
N ARG A 177 -4.67 -20.93 17.41
CA ARG A 177 -5.77 -21.76 16.91
C ARG A 177 -5.37 -22.39 15.58
N ARG A 178 -5.51 -23.72 15.49
CA ARG A 178 -5.27 -24.45 14.25
C ARG A 178 -6.48 -24.32 13.33
N THR A 179 -6.22 -24.07 12.07
CA THR A 179 -7.20 -24.01 10.99
C THR A 179 -6.54 -24.46 9.67
N THR A 180 -7.17 -24.18 8.54
CA THR A 180 -6.58 -24.35 7.19
C THR A 180 -6.58 -23.04 6.43
N VAL A 181 -5.92 -22.97 5.28
CA VAL A 181 -6.00 -21.81 4.36
C VAL A 181 -7.46 -21.41 4.10
N ALA A 182 -8.33 -22.37 3.77
CA ALA A 182 -9.76 -22.10 3.60
C ALA A 182 -10.44 -21.58 4.88
N GLY A 183 -10.00 -22.08 6.05
CA GLY A 183 -10.50 -21.62 7.33
C GLY A 183 -10.08 -20.18 7.66
N VAL A 184 -8.91 -19.72 7.21
CA VAL A 184 -8.47 -18.32 7.30
C VAL A 184 -9.35 -17.42 6.42
N ILE A 185 -9.63 -17.81 5.18
CA ILE A 185 -10.51 -17.02 4.30
C ILE A 185 -11.95 -17.00 4.85
N ALA A 186 -12.43 -18.10 5.43
CA ALA A 186 -13.69 -18.14 6.16
C ALA A 186 -13.72 -17.18 7.36
N HIS A 187 -12.61 -17.08 8.09
CA HIS A 187 -12.45 -16.11 9.18
C HIS A 187 -12.55 -14.68 8.65
N LEU A 188 -11.78 -14.32 7.60
CA LEU A 188 -11.83 -12.99 6.99
C LEU A 188 -13.25 -12.64 6.50
N LEU A 189 -13.90 -13.52 5.75
CA LEU A 189 -15.30 -13.36 5.31
C LEU A 189 -16.25 -13.09 6.50
N SER A 190 -16.08 -13.85 7.58
CA SER A 190 -16.94 -13.72 8.76
C SER A 190 -16.76 -12.37 9.44
N VAL A 191 -15.52 -11.91 9.61
CA VAL A 191 -15.21 -10.66 10.32
C VAL A 191 -15.47 -9.42 9.44
N ASP A 192 -15.18 -9.47 8.15
CA ASP A 192 -15.50 -8.41 7.17
C ASP A 192 -17.01 -8.15 7.10
N GLY A 193 -17.83 -9.16 7.44
CA GLY A 193 -19.27 -9.01 7.63
C GLY A 193 -19.68 -7.94 8.65
N LEU A 194 -18.84 -7.61 9.65
CA LEU A 194 -19.11 -6.50 10.58
C LEU A 194 -19.11 -5.16 9.85
N VAL A 195 -18.19 -4.97 8.90
CA VAL A 195 -18.14 -3.77 8.05
C VAL A 195 -19.31 -3.77 7.08
N ALA A 196 -19.66 -4.92 6.51
CA ALA A 196 -20.81 -5.05 5.61
C ALA A 196 -22.12 -4.61 6.31
N VAL A 197 -22.38 -5.12 7.52
CA VAL A 197 -23.56 -4.76 8.32
C VAL A 197 -23.55 -3.26 8.68
N ALA A 198 -22.40 -2.70 9.06
CA ALA A 198 -22.29 -1.27 9.34
C ALA A 198 -22.58 -0.39 8.12
N LEU A 199 -22.26 -0.89 6.92
CA LEU A 199 -22.57 -0.25 5.64
C LEU A 199 -24.01 -0.48 5.15
N GLY A 200 -24.83 -1.22 5.91
CA GLY A 200 -26.21 -1.55 5.56
C GLY A 200 -26.32 -2.62 4.47
N MET A 201 -25.28 -3.41 4.27
CA MET A 201 -25.28 -4.58 3.38
C MET A 201 -25.74 -5.82 4.15
N ASP A 202 -26.08 -6.88 3.41
CA ASP A 202 -26.44 -8.16 4.01
C ASP A 202 -25.26 -8.77 4.78
N ASP A 203 -25.54 -9.41 5.92
CA ASP A 203 -24.54 -10.17 6.67
C ASP A 203 -24.21 -11.47 5.92
N PRO A 204 -22.94 -11.77 5.57
CA PRO A 204 -22.56 -13.04 4.94
C PRO A 204 -22.89 -14.27 5.80
N LEU A 205 -23.05 -14.10 7.11
CA LEU A 205 -23.46 -15.15 8.03
C LEU A 205 -24.98 -15.34 8.08
N GLY A 206 -25.78 -14.41 7.54
CA GLY A 206 -27.24 -14.45 7.59
C GLY A 206 -27.78 -14.77 8.99
N ASP A 207 -28.69 -15.75 9.08
CA ASP A 207 -29.31 -16.19 10.34
C ASP A 207 -28.50 -17.27 11.10
N VAL A 208 -27.19 -17.39 10.86
CA VAL A 208 -26.34 -18.38 11.55
C VAL A 208 -26.46 -18.22 13.08
N ALA A 209 -27.03 -19.24 13.71
CA ALA A 209 -27.33 -19.22 15.14
C ALA A 209 -26.04 -19.07 15.98
N GLY A 210 -26.02 -18.06 16.84
CA GLY A 210 -24.89 -17.77 17.71
C GLY A 210 -23.74 -17.03 17.02
N ALA A 211 -23.96 -16.44 15.84
CA ALA A 211 -23.12 -15.37 15.33
C ALA A 211 -23.20 -14.18 16.30
N GLY A 212 -22.25 -14.12 17.24
CA GLY A 212 -22.09 -12.96 18.11
C GLY A 212 -21.62 -11.73 17.32
N SER A 213 -21.50 -10.58 17.98
CA SER A 213 -20.96 -9.36 17.37
C SER A 213 -19.43 -9.26 17.42
N THR A 214 -18.73 -10.23 18.04
CA THR A 214 -17.26 -10.23 18.12
C THR A 214 -16.63 -11.03 16.97
N PRO A 215 -15.42 -10.65 16.50
CA PRO A 215 -14.69 -11.40 15.47
C PRO A 215 -14.56 -12.91 15.78
N ARG A 216 -14.11 -13.25 16.98
CA ARG A 216 -14.03 -14.64 17.46
C ARG A 216 -15.37 -15.38 17.42
N ALA A 217 -16.45 -14.75 17.91
CA ALA A 217 -17.76 -15.42 17.95
C ALA A 217 -18.29 -15.70 16.54
N ARG A 218 -18.10 -14.76 15.61
CA ARG A 218 -18.49 -14.90 14.19
C ARG A 218 -17.70 -16.01 13.51
N THR A 219 -16.38 -16.01 13.69
CA THR A 219 -15.48 -17.03 13.15
C THR A 219 -15.84 -18.43 13.66
N GLU A 220 -15.98 -18.59 14.97
CA GLU A 220 -16.34 -19.89 15.56
C GLU A 220 -17.79 -20.30 15.24
N ALA A 221 -18.71 -19.36 15.00
CA ALA A 221 -20.04 -19.69 14.49
C ALA A 221 -19.97 -20.29 13.09
N TYR A 222 -19.26 -19.63 12.16
CA TYR A 222 -19.08 -20.11 10.79
C TYR A 222 -18.43 -21.49 10.74
N TRP A 223 -17.33 -21.68 11.47
CA TRP A 223 -16.63 -22.97 11.51
C TRP A 223 -17.48 -24.09 12.10
N ARG A 224 -18.32 -23.81 13.11
CA ARG A 224 -19.23 -24.83 13.69
C ARG A 224 -20.38 -25.23 12.77
N THR A 225 -20.91 -24.30 11.96
CA THR A 225 -22.04 -24.60 11.07
C THR A 225 -21.62 -25.28 9.77
N SER A 226 -20.34 -25.21 9.44
CA SER A 226 -19.78 -25.85 8.24
C SER A 226 -19.80 -27.37 8.40
N HIS A 227 -20.68 -28.06 7.66
CA HIS A 227 -20.81 -29.53 7.70
C HIS A 227 -19.53 -30.26 7.26
N PHE A 228 -18.74 -29.62 6.40
CA PHE A 228 -17.41 -30.04 5.99
C PHE A 228 -16.42 -28.91 6.26
N PRO A 229 -15.14 -29.20 6.50
CA PRO A 229 -14.12 -28.17 6.57
C PRO A 229 -14.20 -27.25 5.34
N PRO A 230 -14.09 -25.92 5.52
CA PRO A 230 -14.04 -25.00 4.40
C PRO A 230 -13.02 -25.44 3.34
N ASN A 231 -13.34 -25.18 2.08
CA ASN A 231 -12.47 -25.46 0.94
C ASN A 231 -12.44 -24.23 0.01
N ARG A 232 -11.85 -24.37 -1.18
CA ARG A 232 -11.71 -23.31 -2.18
C ARG A 232 -13.01 -22.56 -2.50
N SER A 233 -14.18 -23.16 -2.30
CA SER A 233 -15.47 -22.50 -2.54
C SER A 233 -15.67 -21.21 -1.73
N VAL A 234 -14.98 -21.04 -0.58
CA VAL A 234 -15.06 -19.83 0.25
C VAL A 234 -14.46 -18.59 -0.42
N ARG A 235 -13.58 -18.79 -1.43
CA ARG A 235 -12.92 -17.69 -2.13
C ARG A 235 -13.90 -16.76 -2.83
N ALA A 236 -14.87 -17.31 -3.54
CA ALA A 236 -15.78 -16.52 -4.36
C ALA A 236 -16.67 -15.58 -3.50
N PRO A 237 -17.35 -16.06 -2.44
CA PRO A 237 -18.10 -15.19 -1.54
C PRO A 237 -17.23 -14.14 -0.84
N TRP A 238 -16.02 -14.51 -0.38
CA TRP A 238 -15.10 -13.56 0.24
C TRP A 238 -14.69 -12.46 -0.73
N ARG A 239 -14.31 -12.82 -1.95
CA ARG A 239 -13.91 -11.87 -2.99
C ARG A 239 -15.07 -10.95 -3.39
N GLU A 240 -16.27 -11.50 -3.55
CA GLU A 240 -17.47 -10.70 -3.84
C GLU A 240 -17.74 -9.68 -2.72
N GLN A 241 -17.69 -10.10 -1.45
CA GLN A 241 -17.84 -9.20 -0.33
C GLN A 241 -16.78 -8.09 -0.32
N THR A 242 -15.49 -8.42 -0.51
CA THR A 242 -14.41 -7.42 -0.50
C THR A 242 -14.65 -6.33 -1.58
N HIS A 243 -15.08 -6.75 -2.76
CA HIS A 243 -15.41 -5.85 -3.86
C HIS A 243 -16.63 -4.98 -3.55
N ASP A 244 -17.67 -5.54 -2.95
CA ASP A 244 -18.88 -4.80 -2.60
C ASP A 244 -18.64 -3.82 -1.45
N LEU A 245 -17.77 -4.15 -0.49
CA LEU A 245 -17.33 -3.24 0.56
C LEU A 245 -16.60 -2.03 -0.04
N VAL A 246 -15.62 -2.25 -0.91
CA VAL A 246 -14.87 -1.17 -1.59
C VAL A 246 -15.78 -0.33 -2.49
N ARG A 247 -16.68 -0.99 -3.23
CA ARG A 247 -17.65 -0.32 -4.10
C ARG A 247 -18.58 0.57 -3.28
N THR A 248 -19.14 0.05 -2.20
CA THR A 248 -20.05 0.80 -1.31
C THR A 248 -19.33 1.96 -0.67
N ALA A 249 -18.11 1.75 -0.16
CA ALA A 249 -17.25 2.80 0.37
C ALA A 249 -17.00 3.94 -0.64
N SER A 250 -16.91 3.62 -1.93
CA SER A 250 -16.68 4.60 -3.00
C SER A 250 -17.87 5.53 -3.26
N PHE A 251 -19.07 5.18 -2.78
CA PHE A 251 -20.26 6.04 -2.86
C PHE A 251 -20.51 6.85 -1.59
N ILE A 252 -19.70 6.67 -0.54
CA ILE A 252 -19.83 7.43 0.71
C ILE A 252 -19.21 8.80 0.54
N SER A 253 -20.05 9.84 0.54
CA SER A 253 -19.61 11.24 0.49
C SER A 253 -18.94 11.69 1.80
N ASP A 254 -17.94 12.56 1.70
CA ASP A 254 -17.36 13.27 2.85
C ASP A 254 -18.31 14.32 3.45
N SER A 255 -19.36 14.72 2.72
CA SER A 255 -20.33 15.73 3.13
C SER A 255 -21.66 15.16 3.65
N GLY A 256 -21.73 13.82 3.84
CA GLY A 256 -22.92 13.11 4.30
C GLY A 256 -23.08 13.08 5.83
N PRO A 257 -24.11 12.38 6.35
CA PRO A 257 -24.22 12.10 7.79
C PRO A 257 -22.97 11.40 8.32
N ALA A 258 -22.75 11.50 9.63
CA ALA A 258 -21.62 10.85 10.29
C ALA A 258 -21.53 9.38 9.87
N ARG A 259 -20.33 8.96 9.44
CA ARG A 259 -20.09 7.59 9.00
C ARG A 259 -20.38 6.61 10.14
N PRO A 260 -20.89 5.41 9.84
CA PRO A 260 -21.20 4.44 10.88
C PRO A 260 -19.93 4.05 11.64
N ALA A 261 -20.07 3.81 12.94
CA ALA A 261 -19.08 3.08 13.71
C ALA A 261 -19.26 1.58 13.44
N VAL A 262 -18.16 0.85 13.35
CA VAL A 262 -18.14 -0.61 13.21
C VAL A 262 -17.90 -1.18 14.60
N SER A 263 -18.88 -1.94 15.11
CA SER A 263 -18.76 -2.61 16.39
C SER A 263 -18.01 -3.93 16.25
N TYR A 264 -17.00 -4.13 17.09
CA TYR A 264 -16.25 -5.38 17.24
C TYR A 264 -16.66 -6.11 18.54
N GLY A 265 -17.79 -5.70 19.14
CA GLY A 265 -18.27 -6.14 20.45
C GLY A 265 -17.77 -5.23 21.56
N ASP A 266 -16.55 -5.46 22.05
CA ASP A 266 -16.02 -4.75 23.23
C ASP A 266 -15.54 -3.32 22.93
N PHE A 267 -15.39 -2.98 21.64
CA PHE A 267 -14.99 -1.66 21.17
C PHE A 267 -15.62 -1.36 19.80
N GLU A 268 -15.53 -0.11 19.39
CA GLU A 268 -15.97 0.35 18.07
C GLU A 268 -14.86 1.14 17.39
N LEU A 269 -14.79 1.02 16.06
CA LEU A 269 -13.93 1.84 15.22
C LEU A 269 -14.77 2.70 14.27
N PRO A 270 -14.39 3.96 14.02
CA PRO A 270 -14.93 4.70 12.88
C PRO A 270 -14.72 3.88 11.59
N LEU A 271 -15.69 3.89 10.66
CA LEU A 271 -15.59 3.12 9.41
C LEU A 271 -14.24 3.25 8.68
N ARG A 272 -13.62 4.45 8.69
CA ARG A 272 -12.30 4.65 8.07
C ARG A 272 -11.21 3.80 8.73
N ASP A 273 -11.18 3.80 10.06
CA ASP A 273 -10.23 3.03 10.83
C ASP A 273 -10.55 1.54 10.77
N ALA A 274 -11.83 1.16 10.73
CA ALA A 274 -12.23 -0.23 10.50
C ALA A 274 -11.72 -0.76 9.15
N MET A 275 -11.75 0.03 8.06
CA MET A 275 -11.16 -0.40 6.78
C MET A 275 -9.63 -0.56 6.86
N LEU A 276 -8.94 0.29 7.63
CA LEU A 276 -7.50 0.14 7.85
C LEU A 276 -7.18 -1.09 8.69
N ASP A 277 -7.99 -1.37 9.71
CA ASP A 277 -7.94 -2.61 10.49
C ASP A 277 -8.15 -3.83 9.60
N ARG A 278 -9.16 -3.83 8.72
CA ARG A 278 -9.36 -4.93 7.78
C ARG A 278 -8.21 -5.10 6.79
N ALA A 279 -7.58 -4.00 6.36
CA ALA A 279 -6.37 -4.06 5.51
C ALA A 279 -5.21 -4.76 6.23
N PHE A 280 -4.99 -4.43 7.50
CA PHE A 280 -3.98 -5.05 8.35
C PHE A 280 -4.23 -6.55 8.50
N GLU A 281 -5.48 -6.92 8.78
CA GLU A 281 -5.90 -8.31 8.95
C GLU A 281 -5.79 -9.12 7.64
N CYS A 282 -6.12 -8.53 6.49
CA CYS A 282 -5.88 -9.16 5.19
C CYS A 282 -4.39 -9.44 4.94
N TRP A 283 -3.51 -8.48 5.26
CA TRP A 283 -2.07 -8.66 5.07
C TRP A 283 -1.49 -9.72 6.01
N VAL A 284 -1.75 -9.61 7.32
CA VAL A 284 -1.25 -10.58 8.32
C VAL A 284 -1.68 -11.99 7.97
N HIS A 285 -2.94 -12.19 7.61
CA HIS A 285 -3.43 -13.51 7.24
C HIS A 285 -2.98 -13.98 5.86
N ALA A 286 -2.63 -13.06 4.95
CA ALA A 286 -1.92 -13.43 3.73
C ALA A 286 -0.52 -13.95 4.02
N GLU A 287 0.20 -13.36 4.99
CA GLU A 287 1.49 -13.89 5.46
C GLU A 287 1.35 -15.26 6.10
N ASP A 288 0.34 -15.46 6.96
CA ASP A 288 0.02 -16.78 7.56
C ASP A 288 -0.19 -17.87 6.48
N ILE A 289 -0.93 -17.52 5.42
CA ILE A 289 -1.20 -18.43 4.31
C ILE A 289 0.07 -18.65 3.49
N ALA A 290 0.80 -17.58 3.17
CA ALA A 290 2.03 -17.64 2.39
C ALA A 290 3.09 -18.52 3.06
N GLU A 291 3.25 -18.42 4.38
CA GLU A 291 4.12 -19.30 5.17
C GLU A 291 3.65 -20.77 5.07
N ALA A 292 2.35 -21.04 5.14
CA ALA A 292 1.81 -22.39 5.11
C ALA A 292 1.90 -23.10 3.74
N VAL A 293 2.02 -22.32 2.65
CA VAL A 293 2.08 -22.82 1.28
C VAL A 293 3.42 -22.52 0.57
N ASP A 294 4.41 -22.02 1.31
CA ASP A 294 5.74 -21.64 0.80
C ASP A 294 5.67 -20.63 -0.37
N TYR A 295 4.77 -19.64 -0.28
CA TYR A 295 4.57 -18.59 -1.30
C TYR A 295 5.39 -17.32 -0.98
N PRO A 296 6.09 -16.71 -1.96
CA PRO A 296 6.81 -15.47 -1.73
C PRO A 296 5.82 -14.30 -1.57
N TYR A 297 5.79 -13.70 -0.38
CA TYR A 297 4.86 -12.60 -0.08
C TYR A 297 5.58 -11.43 0.57
N GLU A 298 5.54 -10.27 -0.10
CA GLU A 298 6.24 -9.06 0.33
C GLU A 298 5.43 -8.24 1.35
N PRO A 299 6.05 -7.30 2.08
CA PRO A 299 5.31 -6.35 2.90
C PRO A 299 4.41 -5.39 2.08
N PRO A 300 3.41 -4.75 2.70
CA PRO A 300 2.58 -3.71 2.10
C PRO A 300 3.37 -2.53 1.56
N ALA A 301 2.77 -1.81 0.62
CA ALA A 301 3.34 -0.55 0.15
C ALA A 301 3.62 0.38 1.35
N PRO A 302 4.76 1.09 1.39
CA PRO A 302 5.18 1.86 2.57
C PRO A 302 4.12 2.84 3.09
N ARG A 303 3.40 3.50 2.17
CA ARG A 303 2.28 4.41 2.49
C ARG A 303 1.07 3.72 3.12
N HIS A 304 0.80 2.46 2.78
CA HIS A 304 -0.28 1.68 3.38
C HIS A 304 0.14 1.18 4.74
N MET A 305 1.36 0.65 4.85
CA MET A 305 1.95 0.22 6.12
C MET A 305 1.96 1.36 7.14
N ASN A 306 2.40 2.56 6.76
CA ASN A 306 2.40 3.73 7.62
C ASN A 306 1.01 4.04 8.19
N ARG A 307 -0.05 3.95 7.38
CA ARG A 307 -1.43 4.20 7.83
C ARG A 307 -1.94 3.14 8.82
N MET A 308 -1.53 1.88 8.64
CA MET A 308 -1.87 0.80 9.56
C MET A 308 -1.13 0.96 10.90
N ILE A 309 0.16 1.30 10.87
CA ILE A 309 0.95 1.62 12.06
C ILE A 309 0.37 2.85 12.77
N ASP A 310 0.02 3.88 12.03
CA ASP A 310 -0.57 5.11 12.55
C ASP A 310 -1.90 4.84 13.26
N LEU A 311 -2.75 3.96 12.71
CA LEU A 311 -3.95 3.48 13.42
C LEU A 311 -3.58 2.77 14.72
N ALA A 312 -2.68 1.79 14.68
CA ALA A 312 -2.25 1.05 15.86
C ALA A 312 -1.71 2.01 16.95
N ALA A 313 -0.84 2.95 16.58
CA ALA A 313 -0.28 3.95 17.49
C ALA A 313 -1.37 4.84 18.13
N ARG A 314 -2.38 5.27 17.36
CA ARG A 314 -3.50 6.06 17.89
C ARG A 314 -4.35 5.32 18.91
N VAL A 315 -4.53 4.01 18.76
CA VAL A 315 -5.38 3.22 19.67
C VAL A 315 -4.64 2.71 20.92
N LEU A 316 -3.30 2.72 20.91
CA LEU A 316 -2.48 2.27 22.05
C LEU A 316 -2.87 2.90 23.40
N PRO A 317 -3.14 4.21 23.53
CA PRO A 317 -3.53 4.80 24.81
C PRO A 317 -4.80 4.18 25.40
N ASP A 318 -5.81 3.91 24.57
CA ASP A 318 -7.07 3.29 24.99
C ASP A 318 -6.89 1.82 25.39
N VAL A 319 -6.07 1.09 24.64
CA VAL A 319 -5.72 -0.30 24.98
C VAL A 319 -4.93 -0.36 26.29
N LEU A 320 -3.97 0.54 26.48
CA LEU A 320 -3.20 0.66 27.72
C LEU A 320 -4.13 0.97 28.91
N ALA A 321 -5.06 1.91 28.76
CA ALA A 321 -6.04 2.21 29.80
C ALA A 321 -6.95 1.00 30.12
N THR A 322 -7.35 0.22 29.11
CA THR A 322 -8.12 -1.01 29.28
C THR A 322 -7.32 -2.06 30.05
N ARG A 323 -6.06 -2.29 29.68
CA ARG A 323 -5.16 -3.21 30.38
C ARG A 323 -4.97 -2.82 31.84
N ARG A 324 -4.83 -1.53 32.15
CA ARG A 324 -4.74 -1.05 33.54
C ARG A 324 -6.00 -1.31 34.34
N ARG A 325 -7.18 -1.06 33.76
CA ARG A 325 -8.47 -1.37 34.41
C ARG A 325 -8.61 -2.87 34.71
N ALA A 326 -8.05 -3.71 33.85
CA ALA A 326 -8.01 -5.16 34.05
C ALA A 326 -6.90 -5.63 35.01
N GLY A 327 -6.05 -4.73 35.53
CA GLY A 327 -4.93 -5.08 36.40
C GLY A 327 -3.73 -5.72 35.69
N LEU A 328 -3.67 -5.61 34.35
CA LEU A 328 -2.65 -6.23 33.48
C LEU A 328 -1.51 -5.27 33.07
N ALA A 329 -1.54 -4.06 33.60
CA ALA A 329 -0.56 -3.00 33.39
C ALA A 329 -0.46 -2.15 34.66
N SER A 330 0.66 -1.46 34.83
CA SER A 330 0.94 -0.77 36.07
C SER A 330 0.03 0.44 36.27
N PRO A 331 -0.42 0.71 37.52
CA PRO A 331 -1.25 1.88 37.79
C PRO A 331 -0.46 3.15 37.46
N PRO A 332 -1.13 4.23 37.04
CA PRO A 332 -0.44 5.49 36.78
C PRO A 332 0.33 5.95 38.03
N HIS A 333 1.59 6.38 37.85
CA HIS A 333 2.47 6.78 38.95
C HIS A 333 1.94 8.00 39.73
N HIS A 334 1.01 8.75 39.14
CA HIS A 334 0.34 9.88 39.78
C HIS A 334 -1.12 9.54 40.11
N ARG A 335 -1.53 9.88 41.33
CA ARG A 335 -2.93 9.75 41.81
C ARG A 335 -3.93 10.60 41.02
N HIS A 336 -3.46 11.55 40.21
CA HIS A 336 -4.28 12.46 39.42
C HIS A 336 -4.00 12.27 37.93
N LEU A 337 -5.06 12.00 37.17
CA LEU A 337 -5.01 11.99 35.71
C LEU A 337 -4.71 13.41 35.22
N VAL A 338 -3.87 13.51 34.19
CA VAL A 338 -3.65 14.76 33.46
C VAL A 338 -4.99 15.22 32.87
N PRO A 339 -5.35 16.52 32.96
CA PRO A 339 -6.59 17.01 32.36
C PRO A 339 -6.65 16.69 30.86
N ALA A 340 -7.86 16.49 30.33
CA ALA A 340 -8.03 16.21 28.90
C ALA A 340 -7.43 17.33 28.05
N GLY A 341 -6.65 16.96 27.03
CA GLY A 341 -5.97 17.90 26.14
C GLY A 341 -4.63 18.45 26.66
N GLU A 342 -4.25 18.17 27.91
CA GLU A 342 -2.97 18.60 28.47
C GLU A 342 -1.85 17.58 28.16
N PRO A 343 -0.59 18.03 28.04
CA PRO A 343 0.54 17.14 27.79
C PRO A 343 0.80 16.24 29.00
N GLY A 344 0.98 14.94 28.77
CA GLY A 344 1.27 13.94 29.80
C GLY A 344 2.59 13.19 29.56
N ARG A 345 2.97 12.30 30.51
CA ARG A 345 4.13 11.41 30.31
C ARG A 345 3.93 10.64 29.02
N SER A 346 4.96 10.62 28.19
CA SER A 346 4.87 10.07 26.84
C SER A 346 5.98 9.08 26.58
N LEU A 347 5.66 8.02 25.84
CA LEU A 347 6.65 7.16 25.22
C LEU A 347 6.79 7.57 23.76
N ARG A 348 8.02 7.78 23.30
CA ARG A 348 8.31 7.95 21.87
C ARG A 348 8.39 6.57 21.22
N LEU A 349 7.54 6.33 20.23
CA LEU A 349 7.55 5.15 19.38
C LEU A 349 8.14 5.57 18.03
N GLU A 350 9.37 5.13 17.76
CA GLU A 350 10.04 5.30 16.48
C GLU A 350 9.91 4.01 15.67
N ILE A 351 9.35 4.11 14.47
CA ILE A 351 9.30 3.00 13.53
C ILE A 351 10.25 3.31 12.38
N GLU A 352 11.20 2.40 12.16
CA GLU A 352 12.21 2.54 11.11
C GLU A 352 11.66 2.11 9.73
N GLY A 353 12.38 2.49 8.67
CA GLY A 353 12.08 2.10 7.29
C GLY A 353 11.15 3.07 6.56
N THR A 354 10.89 2.79 5.27
CA THR A 354 10.19 3.72 4.36
C THR A 354 8.70 3.93 4.70
N GLY A 355 8.10 3.01 5.45
CA GLY A 355 6.73 3.13 5.99
C GLY A 355 6.70 3.60 7.44
N GLY A 356 7.86 3.89 8.03
CA GLY A 356 8.03 4.25 9.42
C GLY A 356 7.62 5.68 9.74
N GLY A 357 7.92 6.10 10.96
CA GLY A 357 7.53 7.40 11.51
C GLY A 357 7.79 7.50 13.00
N GLU A 358 7.43 8.64 13.60
CA GLU A 358 7.53 8.85 15.04
C GLU A 358 6.16 9.21 15.62
N TRP A 359 5.79 8.54 16.71
CA TRP A 359 4.56 8.82 17.46
C TRP A 359 4.89 9.04 18.94
N LEU A 360 4.22 10.00 19.57
CA LEU A 360 4.28 10.22 21.01
C LEU A 360 3.04 9.62 21.65
N ILE A 361 3.21 8.49 22.34
CA ILE A 361 2.13 7.73 22.97
C ILE A 361 1.90 8.26 24.38
N PRO A 362 0.76 8.94 24.66
CA PRO A 362 0.45 9.37 26.02
C PRO A 362 0.23 8.16 26.92
N LEU A 363 0.94 8.14 28.05
CA LEU A 363 0.97 6.99 28.95
C LEU A 363 -0.12 7.06 30.00
N ASP A 364 -0.43 8.23 30.56
CA ASP A 364 -1.22 8.29 31.80
C ASP A 364 -2.75 8.31 31.57
N SER A 365 -3.21 8.83 30.42
CA SER A 365 -4.63 8.96 30.08
C SER A 365 -4.82 8.93 28.56
N PRO A 366 -5.85 8.25 28.03
CA PRO A 366 -6.18 8.32 26.61
C PRO A 366 -6.56 9.74 26.13
N ALA A 367 -7.03 10.59 27.05
CA ALA A 367 -7.41 11.96 26.75
C ALA A 367 -6.22 12.95 26.81
N ALA A 368 -5.02 12.50 27.18
CA ALA A 368 -3.83 13.34 27.23
C ALA A 368 -3.19 13.48 25.85
N VAL A 369 -2.38 14.53 25.66
CA VAL A 369 -1.64 14.76 24.42
C VAL A 369 -0.20 14.26 24.58
N GLY A 370 0.30 13.55 23.58
CA GLY A 370 1.70 13.13 23.51
C GLY A 370 2.65 14.34 23.50
N SER A 371 3.74 14.29 24.26
CA SER A 371 4.64 15.43 24.47
C SER A 371 6.10 15.00 24.54
N ALA A 372 6.92 15.49 23.60
CA ALA A 372 8.37 15.28 23.61
C ALA A 372 9.04 15.90 24.86
N ALA A 373 8.47 16.98 25.40
CA ALA A 373 8.97 17.59 26.63
C ALA A 373 8.75 16.71 27.88
N HIS A 374 7.82 15.76 27.81
CA HIS A 374 7.50 14.80 28.87
C HIS A 374 7.81 13.37 28.44
N GLU A 375 8.78 13.20 27.53
CA GLU A 375 9.25 11.88 27.12
C GLU A 375 9.95 11.19 28.29
N VAL A 376 9.46 10.00 28.65
CA VAL A 376 10.04 9.17 29.73
C VAL A 376 10.69 7.89 29.22
N ALA A 377 10.38 7.51 27.97
CA ALA A 377 10.87 6.31 27.33
C ALA A 377 10.85 6.46 25.81
N HIS A 378 11.75 5.73 25.16
CA HIS A 378 11.88 5.62 23.72
C HIS A 378 11.98 4.15 23.32
N VAL A 379 11.17 3.77 22.33
CA VAL A 379 11.16 2.45 21.71
C VAL A 379 11.33 2.61 20.20
N ALA A 380 12.31 1.91 19.62
CA ALA A 380 12.58 1.90 18.19
C ALA A 380 12.52 0.48 17.63
N LEU A 381 11.82 0.27 16.50
CA LEU A 381 11.73 -1.03 15.83
C LEU A 381 11.39 -0.89 14.33
N ASP A 382 11.69 -1.91 13.55
CA ASP A 382 11.27 -1.98 12.14
C ASP A 382 9.74 -2.09 12.01
N GLY A 383 9.19 -1.55 10.91
CA GLY A 383 7.75 -1.55 10.65
C GLY A 383 7.13 -2.95 10.60
N ALA A 384 7.81 -3.93 9.98
CA ALA A 384 7.30 -5.29 9.94
C ALA A 384 7.36 -5.95 11.33
N GLU A 385 8.38 -5.64 12.14
CA GLU A 385 8.47 -6.14 13.52
C GLU A 385 7.34 -5.58 14.40
N PHE A 386 7.04 -4.28 14.30
CA PHE A 386 5.93 -3.68 15.03
C PHE A 386 4.59 -4.31 14.65
N CYS A 387 4.37 -4.53 13.36
CA CYS A 387 3.16 -5.17 12.87
C CYS A 387 3.05 -6.63 13.34
N ARG A 388 4.15 -7.41 13.32
CA ARG A 388 4.15 -8.78 13.89
C ARG A 388 3.85 -8.78 15.38
N LEU A 389 4.38 -7.82 16.14
CA LEU A 389 4.04 -7.64 17.55
C LEU A 389 2.55 -7.34 17.71
N ALA A 390 2.03 -6.34 16.97
CA ALA A 390 0.63 -5.94 17.02
C ALA A 390 -0.34 -7.05 16.59
N ALA A 391 0.12 -7.96 15.71
CA ALA A 391 -0.59 -9.15 15.28
C ALA A 391 -0.42 -10.35 16.23
N GLY A 392 0.27 -10.20 17.37
CA GLY A 392 0.49 -11.29 18.32
C GLY A 392 1.36 -12.44 17.80
N HIS A 393 2.13 -12.20 16.73
CA HIS A 393 3.03 -13.18 16.13
C HIS A 393 4.36 -13.27 16.86
N VAL A 394 4.76 -12.19 17.54
CA VAL A 394 5.97 -12.11 18.35
C VAL A 394 5.57 -11.72 19.78
N PRO A 395 5.99 -12.46 20.82
CA PRO A 395 5.76 -12.07 22.20
C PRO A 395 6.41 -10.71 22.53
N PRO A 396 5.80 -9.84 23.36
CA PRO A 396 6.37 -8.55 23.73
C PRO A 396 7.80 -8.59 24.25
N ALA A 397 8.18 -9.65 24.95
CA ALA A 397 9.51 -9.83 25.52
C ALA A 397 10.58 -10.24 24.49
N GLU A 398 10.16 -10.75 23.33
CA GLU A 398 11.02 -11.23 22.25
C GLU A 398 11.09 -10.26 21.07
N ALA A 399 10.26 -9.21 21.07
CA ALA A 399 10.24 -8.20 20.03
C ALA A 399 11.62 -7.55 19.86
N ALA A 400 12.10 -7.50 18.62
CA ALA A 400 13.37 -6.88 18.25
C ALA A 400 13.27 -5.34 18.29
N ALA A 401 13.24 -4.79 19.51
CA ALA A 401 13.08 -3.37 19.76
C ALA A 401 14.28 -2.78 20.53
N GLY A 402 14.80 -1.66 20.03
CA GLY A 402 15.68 -0.77 20.79
C GLY A 402 14.89 -0.06 21.89
N GLN A 403 15.42 -0.04 23.12
CA GLN A 403 14.69 0.40 24.31
C GLN A 403 15.55 1.30 25.18
N VAL A 404 15.07 2.51 25.50
CA VAL A 404 15.75 3.47 26.37
C VAL A 404 14.74 4.15 27.30
N GLY A 405 15.08 4.29 28.58
CA GLY A 405 14.25 5.02 29.57
C GLY A 405 13.47 4.11 30.52
N ASP A 406 12.26 4.54 30.87
CA ASP A 406 11.38 3.86 31.83
C ASP A 406 10.96 2.46 31.35
N ARG A 407 11.53 1.42 31.97
CA ARG A 407 11.29 0.01 31.61
C ARG A 407 9.85 -0.44 31.81
N GLU A 408 9.15 0.13 32.79
CA GLU A 408 7.77 -0.22 33.08
C GLU A 408 6.84 0.34 32.01
N ALA A 409 7.04 1.61 31.63
CA ALA A 409 6.34 2.24 30.51
C ALA A 409 6.56 1.50 29.18
N ILE A 410 7.81 1.11 28.90
CA ILE A 410 8.16 0.34 27.69
C ILE A 410 7.43 -0.99 27.66
N ARG A 411 7.51 -1.76 28.75
CA ARG A 411 6.81 -3.04 28.88
C ARG A 411 5.31 -2.87 28.67
N ASP A 412 4.69 -1.91 29.36
CA ASP A 412 3.25 -1.68 29.26
C ASP A 412 2.81 -1.35 27.83
N VAL A 413 3.58 -0.55 27.09
CA VAL A 413 3.27 -0.23 25.69
C VAL A 413 3.47 -1.43 24.76
N LEU A 414 4.54 -2.22 24.91
CA LEU A 414 4.74 -3.42 24.08
C LEU A 414 3.65 -4.47 24.30
N PHE A 415 3.21 -4.64 25.55
CA PHE A 415 2.06 -5.51 25.87
C PHE A 415 0.72 -4.93 25.40
N ALA A 416 0.56 -3.61 25.39
CA ALA A 416 -0.60 -2.96 24.78
C ALA A 416 -0.64 -3.15 23.26
N ALA A 417 0.51 -3.05 22.58
CA ALA A 417 0.62 -3.32 21.16
C ALA A 417 0.22 -4.77 20.84
N ALA A 418 0.76 -5.76 21.55
CA ALA A 418 0.39 -7.16 21.32
C ALA A 418 -1.11 -7.43 21.54
N ALA A 419 -1.72 -6.77 22.52
CA ALA A 419 -3.13 -6.91 22.84
C ALA A 419 -4.10 -6.29 21.79
N LEU A 420 -3.58 -5.69 20.71
CA LEU A 420 -4.38 -5.28 19.55
C LEU A 420 -4.88 -6.49 18.75
N SER A 421 -4.07 -7.57 18.72
CA SER A 421 -4.40 -8.80 18.01
C SER A 421 -5.61 -9.52 18.61
N ARG A 422 -6.37 -10.19 17.74
CA ARG A 422 -7.55 -10.97 18.11
C ARG A 422 -7.83 -12.04 17.05
N MET A 423 -8.65 -13.02 17.42
CA MET A 423 -9.33 -13.92 16.48
C MET A 423 -10.74 -13.39 16.20
#